data_AF-A0A0R1N638-F1
#
_entry.id   AF-A0A0R1N638-F1
#
_cell.length_a   1.000
_cell.length_b   1.000
_cell.length_c   1.000
_cell.angle_alpha   90.00
_cell.angle_beta   90.00
_cell.angle_gamma   90.00
#
_symmetry.space_group_name_H-M   'P 1'
#
loop_
_entity.id
_entity.type
_entity.pdbx_description
1 polymer ?
#
loop_
_entity_poly.entity_id
_entity_poly.type
_entity_poly.pdbx_seq_one_letter_code
_entity_poly.pdbx_strand_id
1 'polypeptide(L)'
;MMKKKTIKKLLKQQNQRTEYFYIQFSDGRTLEVPVQVSSSNTAAHDDLVDRIAHKTGTMTGQNGQVFDFKKIIHYDVEDTRRAGFGQ
;
A
#
# COMPACT_ATOMS: atom_id res chain seq x y z
N MET A 1 18.16 -29.73 25.02
CA MET A 1 17.01 -28.79 25.08
C MET A 1 17.30 -27.63 24.13
N MET A 2 16.54 -27.41 23.04
CA MET A 2 16.45 -26.13 22.28
C MET A 2 15.62 -26.35 20.98
N LYS A 3 14.28 -26.36 21.05
CA LYS A 3 13.40 -26.33 19.84
C LYS A 3 12.09 -25.53 20.05
N LYS A 4 12.09 -24.50 20.91
CA LYS A 4 10.86 -23.71 21.19
C LYS A 4 10.85 -22.29 20.61
N LYS A 5 11.93 -21.82 19.97
CA LYS A 5 12.02 -20.42 19.46
C LYS A 5 11.66 -20.24 17.97
N THR A 6 11.61 -21.31 17.17
CA THR A 6 11.39 -21.18 15.72
C THR A 6 9.91 -21.07 15.33
N ILE A 7 9.02 -21.71 16.08
CA ILE A 7 7.58 -21.79 15.72
C ILE A 7 6.87 -20.44 15.88
N LYS A 8 7.23 -19.65 16.90
CA LYS A 8 6.63 -18.32 17.13
C LYS A 8 6.98 -17.30 16.03
N LYS A 9 8.10 -17.48 15.31
CA LYS A 9 8.49 -16.59 14.21
C LYS A 9 7.69 -16.90 12.93
N LEU A 10 7.38 -18.17 12.69
CA LEU A 10 6.56 -18.62 11.55
C LEU A 10 5.08 -18.21 11.69
N LEU A 11 4.52 -18.28 12.89
CA LEU A 11 3.14 -17.81 13.14
C LEU A 11 3.00 -16.28 13.05
N LYS A 12 4.06 -15.53 13.40
CA LYS A 12 4.06 -14.06 13.27
C LYS A 12 4.08 -13.56 11.83
N GLN A 13 4.55 -14.40 10.88
CA GLN A 13 4.56 -14.07 9.45
C GLN A 13 3.21 -14.32 8.75
N GLN A 14 2.26 -15.02 9.38
CA GLN A 14 1.02 -15.42 8.70
C GLN A 14 -0.06 -14.32 8.62
N ASN A 15 0.05 -13.24 9.40
CA ASN A 15 -0.96 -12.17 9.38
C ASN A 15 -0.52 -10.90 8.65
N GLN A 16 0.57 -10.97 7.87
CA GLN A 16 1.00 -9.87 7.03
C GLN A 16 0.41 -10.06 5.62
N ARG A 17 -0.50 -9.18 5.23
CA ARG A 17 -1.09 -9.12 3.89
C ARG A 17 -0.61 -7.86 3.18
N THR A 18 -0.56 -7.91 1.86
CA THR A 18 -0.21 -6.73 1.06
C THR A 18 -1.49 -6.21 0.43
N GLU A 19 -1.85 -4.98 0.76
CA GLU A 19 -2.93 -4.26 0.11
C GLU A 19 -2.34 -3.40 -1.01
N TYR A 20 -2.98 -3.43 -2.16
CA TYR A 20 -2.59 -2.67 -3.34
C TYR A 20 -3.54 -1.49 -3.47
N PHE A 21 -3.00 -0.29 -3.26
CA PHE A 21 -3.73 0.94 -3.45
C PHE A 21 -3.59 1.39 -4.90
N TYR A 22 -4.71 1.56 -5.58
CA TYR A 22 -4.79 2.10 -6.92
C TYR A 22 -5.31 3.53 -6.84
N ILE A 23 -4.38 4.48 -6.79
CA ILE A 23 -4.71 5.89 -6.66
C ILE A 23 -4.83 6.49 -8.06
N GLN A 24 -6.03 6.90 -8.44
CA GLN A 24 -6.32 7.52 -9.72
C GLN A 24 -6.26 9.05 -9.60
N PHE A 25 -5.49 9.67 -10.49
CA PHE A 25 -5.29 11.11 -10.54
C PHE A 25 -6.07 11.73 -11.69
N SER A 26 -6.36 13.04 -11.57
CA SER A 26 -7.06 13.83 -12.59
C SER A 26 -6.31 13.90 -13.93
N ASP A 27 -5.02 13.58 -13.92
CA ASP A 27 -4.15 13.50 -15.09
C ASP A 27 -4.38 12.21 -15.92
N GLY A 28 -5.30 11.34 -15.48
CA GLY A 28 -5.57 10.03 -16.10
C GLY A 28 -4.60 8.93 -15.69
N ARG A 29 -3.55 9.27 -14.93
CA ARG A 29 -2.57 8.31 -14.40
C ARG A 29 -3.11 7.63 -13.15
N THR A 30 -2.66 6.39 -12.94
CA THR A 30 -2.94 5.62 -11.73
C THR A 30 -1.64 5.16 -11.10
N LEU A 31 -1.55 5.26 -9.78
CA LEU A 31 -0.40 4.86 -9.00
C LEU A 31 -0.75 3.63 -8.18
N GLU A 32 0.00 2.55 -8.40
CA GLU A 32 -0.07 1.34 -7.59
C GLU A 32 0.87 1.51 -6.38
N VAL A 33 0.33 1.43 -5.17
CA VAL A 33 1.09 1.48 -3.91
C VAL A 33 0.87 0.17 -3.16
N PRO A 34 1.87 -0.74 -3.15
CA PRO A 34 1.79 -1.93 -2.31
C PRO A 34 2.08 -1.54 -0.86
N VAL A 35 1.09 -1.70 0.00
CA VAL A 35 1.18 -1.44 1.44
C VAL A 35 1.10 -2.76 2.19
N GLN A 36 2.13 -3.03 2.99
CA GLN A 36 2.11 -4.19 3.87
C GLN A 36 1.34 -3.85 5.14
N VAL A 37 0.22 -4.52 5.35
CA VAL A 37 -0.55 -4.41 6.59
C VAL A 37 -0.49 -5.72 7.35
N SER A 38 -0.47 -5.63 8.66
CA SER A 38 -0.58 -6.77 9.55
C SER A 38 -1.64 -6.50 10.59
N SER A 39 -2.23 -7.54 11.18
CA SER A 39 -3.25 -7.36 12.23
C SER A 39 -2.77 -6.58 13.46
N SER A 40 -1.46 -6.38 13.63
CA SER A 40 -0.88 -5.53 14.68
C SER A 40 -0.20 -4.27 14.15
N ASN A 41 -0.19 -4.05 12.84
CA ASN A 41 0.45 -2.88 12.23
C ASN A 41 -0.26 -2.49 10.92
N THR A 42 -1.16 -1.51 11.02
CA THR A 42 -1.84 -0.85 9.89
C THR A 42 -1.34 0.57 9.66
N ALA A 43 -0.31 1.02 10.38
CA ALA A 43 0.13 2.42 10.37
C ALA A 43 0.45 2.94 8.96
N ALA A 44 1.01 2.11 8.08
CA ALA A 44 1.28 2.49 6.70
C ALA A 44 0.01 2.63 5.83
N HIS A 45 -1.03 1.84 6.11
CA HIS A 45 -2.34 1.98 5.47
C HIS A 45 -3.03 3.25 5.97
N ASP A 46 -3.10 3.44 7.29
CA ASP A 46 -3.70 4.62 7.90
C ASP A 46 -3.01 5.92 7.43
N ASP A 47 -1.67 5.96 7.40
CA ASP A 47 -0.91 7.11 6.88
C ASP A 47 -1.21 7.38 5.41
N LEU A 48 -1.26 6.34 4.57
CA LEU A 48 -1.57 6.52 3.16
C LEU A 48 -3.00 7.00 2.94
N VAL A 49 -3.98 6.43 3.65
CA VAL A 49 -5.39 6.83 3.59
C VAL A 49 -5.55 8.27 4.08
N ASP A 50 -4.89 8.65 5.17
CA ASP A 50 -4.90 10.03 5.69
C ASP A 50 -4.36 11.01 4.64
N ARG A 51 -3.20 10.72 4.07
CA ARG A 51 -2.59 11.56 3.03
C ARG A 51 -3.44 11.66 1.77
N ILE A 52 -4.12 10.58 1.38
CA ILE A 52 -5.09 10.57 0.27
C ILE A 52 -6.33 11.41 0.62
N ALA A 53 -6.89 11.24 1.82
CA ALA A 53 -8.10 11.92 2.28
C ALA A 53 -7.87 13.43 2.43
N HIS A 54 -6.73 13.82 3.00
CA HIS A 54 -6.29 15.20 3.14
C HIS A 54 -5.69 15.78 1.85
N LYS A 55 -5.43 14.93 0.84
CA LYS A 55 -4.83 15.28 -0.44
C LYS A 55 -3.51 16.05 -0.26
N THR A 56 -2.69 15.61 0.69
CA THR A 56 -1.49 16.31 1.15
C THR A 56 -0.22 15.55 0.79
N GLY A 57 0.72 16.28 0.19
CA GLY A 57 2.03 15.76 -0.19
C GLY A 57 2.09 15.21 -1.61
N THR A 58 3.26 14.68 -1.94
CA THR A 58 3.55 14.07 -3.23
C THR A 58 4.16 12.69 -3.02
N MET A 59 4.04 11.84 -4.03
CA MET A 59 4.68 10.54 -4.04
C MET A 59 5.36 10.28 -5.37
N THR A 60 6.58 9.77 -5.33
CA THR A 60 7.32 9.40 -6.53
C THR A 60 7.06 7.93 -6.83
N GLY A 61 6.45 7.64 -7.97
CA GLY A 61 6.27 6.26 -8.44
C GLY A 61 7.59 5.64 -8.88
N GLN A 62 7.60 4.32 -9.09
CA GLN A 62 8.80 3.58 -9.48
C GLN A 62 9.43 4.06 -10.79
N ASN A 63 8.62 4.63 -11.70
CA ASN A 63 9.09 5.17 -12.98
C ASN A 63 9.66 6.60 -12.88
N GLY A 64 9.95 7.09 -11.66
CA GLY A 64 10.45 8.45 -11.42
C GLY A 64 9.39 9.55 -11.56
N GLN A 65 8.14 9.17 -11.83
CA GLN A 65 7.03 10.11 -11.98
C GLN A 65 6.57 10.62 -10.62
N VAL A 66 6.43 11.94 -10.49
CA VAL A 66 5.86 12.55 -9.29
C VAL A 66 4.34 12.62 -9.43
N PHE A 67 3.66 12.16 -8.39
CA PHE A 67 2.21 12.17 -8.23
C PHE A 67 1.84 13.09 -7.08
N ASP A 68 1.00 14.09 -7.34
CA ASP A 68 0.55 15.04 -6.33
C ASP A 68 -0.81 14.60 -5.78
N PHE A 69 -0.90 14.41 -4.47
CA PHE A 69 -2.12 13.91 -3.85
C PHE A 69 -3.30 14.90 -3.97
N LYS A 70 -3.05 16.19 -4.24
CA LYS A 70 -4.09 17.17 -4.60
C LYS A 70 -4.85 16.80 -5.86
N LYS A 71 -4.19 16.08 -6.77
CA LYS A 71 -4.79 15.65 -8.04
C LYS A 71 -5.55 14.33 -7.92
N ILE A 72 -5.67 13.73 -6.73
CA ILE A 72 -6.43 12.50 -6.56
C ILE A 72 -7.91 12.77 -6.80
N ILE A 73 -8.48 11.98 -7.70
CA ILE A 73 -9.92 11.98 -8.00
C ILE A 73 -10.61 10.76 -7.41
N HIS A 74 -9.89 9.63 -7.33
CA HIS A 74 -10.42 8.38 -6.85
C HIS A 74 -9.28 7.50 -6.34
N TYR A 75 -9.55 6.63 -5.37
CA TYR A 75 -8.61 5.59 -4.98
C TYR A 75 -9.41 4.32 -4.70
N ASP A 76 -8.77 3.19 -4.98
CA ASP A 76 -9.33 1.86 -4.75
C ASP A 76 -8.28 1.03 -4.00
N VAL A 77 -8.72 0.10 -3.16
CA VAL A 77 -7.83 -0.74 -2.34
C VAL A 77 -8.22 -2.19 -2.53
N GLU A 78 -7.26 -3.01 -2.96
CA GLU A 78 -7.49 -4.44 -3.18
C GLU A 78 -6.46 -5.29 -2.44
N ASP A 79 -6.91 -6.42 -1.90
CA ASP A 79 -6.04 -7.41 -1.22
C ASP A 79 -5.20 -8.21 -2.23
N THR A 80 -5.60 -8.19 -3.50
CA THR A 80 -4.90 -8.84 -4.62
C THR A 80 -4.49 -7.83 -5.67
N ARG A 81 -3.26 -7.95 -6.17
CA ARG A 81 -2.74 -7.10 -7.25
C ARG A 81 -3.58 -7.26 -8.52
N ARG A 82 -4.07 -6.16 -9.11
CA ARG A 82 -4.71 -6.15 -10.42
C ARG A 82 -3.75 -6.65 -11.50
N ALA A 83 -4.15 -7.71 -12.19
CA ALA A 83 -3.49 -8.13 -13.42
C ALA A 83 -3.71 -7.06 -14.50
N GLY A 84 -2.63 -6.36 -14.89
CA GLY A 84 -2.67 -5.32 -15.93
C GLY A 84 -2.17 -3.94 -15.51
N PHE A 85 -1.88 -3.72 -14.22
CA PHE A 85 -1.16 -2.53 -13.75
C PHE A 85 0.36 -2.80 -13.71
N GLY A 86 1.12 -2.10 -14.56
CA GLY A 86 2.59 -2.16 -14.60
C GLY A 86 3.19 -3.11 -15.65
N GLN A 87 2.89 -2.87 -16.93
CA GLN A 87 3.79 -3.25 -18.03
C GLN A 87 4.64 -2.06 -18.45
#